data_AF-A0A2W6SVH0-F1
#
_entry.id   AF-A0A2W6SVH0-F1
#
_cell.length_a   1.000
_cell.length_b   1.000
_cell.length_c   1.000
_cell.angle_alpha   90.00
_cell.angle_beta   90.00
_cell.angle_gamma   90.00
#
_symmetry.space_group_name_H-M   'P 1'
#
loop_
_entity.id
_entity.type
_entity.pdbx_description
1 polymer ?
#
loop_
_entity_poly.entity_id
_entity_poly.type
_entity_poly.pdbx_seq_one_letter_code
_entity_poly.pdbx_strand_id
1 'polypeptide(L)' 'MSKLETNLNQKMIDEKYDFIERWLPARYTTSVNIILKEDVRKPAYIRKVKKERISDQKILDALYKVALLNKLQIET' A
#
# COMPACT_ATOMS: atom_id res chain seq x y z
N MET A 1 30.10 7.74 -6.13
CA MET A 1 29.62 6.93 -4.99
C MET A 1 28.09 6.80 -5.05
N SER A 2 27.52 6.23 -6.12
CA SER A 2 26.06 6.39 -6.40
C SER A 2 25.30 5.07 -6.57
N LYS A 3 25.89 3.93 -6.17
CA LYS A 3 25.34 2.59 -6.37
C LYS A 3 24.66 2.00 -5.12
N LEU A 4 24.74 2.68 -3.98
CA LEU A 4 24.20 2.22 -2.69
C LEU A 4 22.80 2.78 -2.41
N GLU A 5 22.51 4.02 -2.81
CA GLU A 5 21.23 4.68 -2.53
C GLU A 5 20.05 4.04 -3.26
N THR A 6 20.27 3.55 -4.48
CA THR A 6 19.24 2.86 -5.28
C THR A 6 18.81 1.54 -4.64
N ASN A 7 19.71 0.84 -3.96
CA ASN A 7 19.42 -0.45 -3.33
C ASN A 7 18.59 -0.30 -2.05
N LEU A 8 18.89 0.73 -1.25
CA LEU A 8 18.15 1.06 -0.02
C LEU A 8 16.70 1.45 -0.32
N ASN A 9 16.49 2.31 -1.33
CA ASN A 9 15.14 2.74 -1.72
C ASN A 9 14.29 1.58 -2.23
N GLN A 10 14.88 0.66 -3.01
CA GLN A 10 14.17 -0.53 -3.50
C GLN A 10 13.75 -1.44 -2.32
N LYS A 11 14.66 -1.68 -1.38
CA LYS A 11 14.42 -2.52 -0.20
C LYS A 11 13.29 -1.97 0.69
N MET A 12 13.27 -0.66 0.93
CA MET A 12 12.19 -0.03 1.71
C MET A 12 10.82 -0.12 1.02
N ILE A 13 10.79 -0.04 -0.31
CA ILE A 13 9.55 -0.19 -1.08
C ILE A 13 9.06 -1.64 -1.00
N ASP A 14 9.95 -2.62 -1.13
CA ASP A 14 9.60 -4.03 -0.99
C ASP A 14 9.08 -4.36 0.42
N GLU A 15 9.72 -3.84 1.47
CA GLU A 15 9.23 -3.98 2.86
C GLU A 15 7.81 -3.40 3.05
N LYS A 16 7.51 -2.25 2.42
CA LYS A 16 6.13 -1.69 2.42
C LYS A 16 5.15 -2.62 1.71
N TYR A 17 5.52 -3.18 0.56
CA TYR A 17 4.64 -4.12 -0.17
C TYR A 17 4.40 -5.39 0.63
N ASP A 18 5.42 -5.96 1.25
CA ASP A 18 5.30 -7.17 2.06
C ASP A 18 4.40 -6.92 3.29
N PHE A 19 4.54 -5.75 3.93
CA PHE A 19 3.65 -5.34 5.01
C PHE A 19 2.20 -5.22 4.54
N ILE A 20 1.98 -4.57 3.40
CA ILE A 20 0.65 -4.46 2.78
C ILE A 20 0.10 -5.86 2.49
N GLU A 21 0.85 -6.75 1.86
CA GLU A 21 0.36 -8.09 1.54
C GLU A 21 -0.04 -8.90 2.77
N ARG A 22 0.72 -8.77 3.86
CA ARG A 22 0.45 -9.49 5.11
C ARG A 22 -0.77 -8.97 5.86
N TRP A 23 -0.96 -7.64 5.90
CA TRP A 23 -1.93 -7.01 6.81
C TRP A 23 -3.13 -6.38 6.11
N LEU A 24 -3.18 -6.35 4.78
CA LEU A 24 -4.29 -5.76 4.05
C LEU A 24 -5.54 -6.68 4.11
N PRO A 25 -6.71 -6.18 4.56
CA PRO A 25 -7.92 -6.98 4.70
C PRO A 25 -8.48 -7.39 3.33
N ALA A 26 -9.31 -8.44 3.26
CA ALA A 26 -9.89 -8.91 2.00
C ALA A 26 -10.73 -7.83 1.27
N ARG A 27 -11.43 -6.96 2.01
CA ARG A 27 -12.27 -5.87 1.48
C ARG A 27 -11.61 -4.50 1.62
N TYR A 28 -10.38 -4.37 1.14
CA TYR A 28 -9.58 -3.16 1.31
C TYR A 28 -9.91 -1.99 0.37
N THR A 29 -10.47 -2.24 -0.82
CA THR A 29 -10.63 -1.19 -1.84
C THR A 29 -11.55 -0.05 -1.40
N THR A 30 -12.57 -0.36 -0.61
CA THR A 30 -13.47 0.63 -0.03
C THR A 30 -12.73 1.49 1.00
N SER A 31 -12.00 0.86 1.93
CA SER A 31 -11.19 1.56 2.93
C SER A 31 -10.12 2.44 2.30
N VAL A 32 -9.49 1.98 1.22
CA VAL A 32 -8.53 2.80 0.47
C VAL A 32 -9.20 4.04 -0.10
N ASN A 33 -10.38 3.91 -0.70
CA ASN A 33 -11.12 5.06 -1.22
C ASN A 33 -11.58 6.02 -0.12
N ILE A 34 -11.91 5.52 1.07
CA ILE A 34 -12.20 6.38 2.24
C ILE A 34 -10.96 7.21 2.62
N ILE A 35 -9.76 6.61 2.57
CA ILE A 35 -8.51 7.33 2.85
C ILE A 35 -8.17 8.35 1.76
N LEU A 36 -8.43 8.02 0.49
CA LEU A 36 -8.16 8.89 -0.65
C LEU A 36 -9.13 10.09 -0.75
N LYS A 37 -10.29 10.02 -0.08
CA LYS A 37 -11.32 11.08 -0.02
C LYS A 37 -11.76 11.55 -1.41
N GLU A 38 -11.22 12.65 -1.90
CA GLU A 38 -11.58 13.26 -3.19
C GLU A 38 -10.88 12.59 -4.39
N ASP A 39 -9.74 11.92 -4.16
CA ASP A 39 -8.98 11.22 -5.19
C ASP A 39 -9.43 9.74 -5.28
N VAL A 40 -10.75 9.52 -5.30
CA VAL A 40 -11.34 8.17 -5.37
C VAL A 40 -10.87 7.47 -6.64
N ARG A 41 -10.34 6.26 -6.47
CA ARG A 41 -9.88 5.45 -7.59
C ARG A 41 -10.80 4.26 -7.82
N LYS A 42 -10.88 3.82 -9.07
CA LYS A 42 -11.62 2.61 -9.42
C LYS A 42 -11.01 1.43 -8.64
N PRO A 43 -11.82 0.55 -7.99
CA PRO A 43 -11.30 -0.61 -7.27
C PRO A 43 -10.38 -1.50 -8.12
N ALA A 44 -10.65 -1.60 -9.42
CA ALA A 44 -9.79 -2.30 -10.37
C ALA A 44 -8.38 -1.70 -10.45
N TYR A 45 -8.26 -0.38 -10.44
CA TYR A 45 -6.97 0.31 -10.47
C TYR A 45 -6.20 0.13 -9.15
N ILE A 46 -6.88 0.19 -8.01
CA ILE A 46 -6.26 -0.08 -6.69
C ILE A 46 -5.72 -1.52 -6.63
N ARG A 47 -6.47 -2.50 -7.12
CA ARG A 47 -6.01 -3.89 -7.23
C ARG A 47 -4.82 -4.02 -8.16
N LYS A 48 -4.85 -3.31 -9.29
CA LYS A 48 -3.74 -3.26 -10.25
C LYS A 48 -2.47 -2.72 -9.61
N VAL A 49 -2.56 -1.62 -8.88
CA VAL A 49 -1.41 -1.01 -8.18
C VAL A 49 -0.76 -1.99 -7.20
N LYS A 50 -1.57 -2.69 -6.39
CA LYS A 50 -1.07 -3.74 -5.49
C LYS A 50 -0.39 -4.87 -6.28
N LYS A 51 -1.07 -5.43 -7.27
CA LYS A 51 -0.63 -6.64 -7.99
C LYS A 51 0.60 -6.40 -8.84
N GLU A 52 0.66 -5.26 -9.53
CA GLU A 52 1.74 -4.92 -10.46
C GLU A 52 2.81 -4.05 -9.79
N ARG A 53 2.72 -3.81 -8.47
CA ARG A 53 3.64 -2.96 -7.70
C ARG A 53 3.89 -1.60 -8.38
N ILE A 54 2.81 -0.99 -8.90
CA ILE A 54 2.88 0.31 -9.58
C ILE A 54 3.30 1.38 -8.57
N SER A 55 4.25 2.23 -8.95
CA SER A 55 4.75 3.34 -8.13
C SER A 55 3.74 4.51 -8.06
N ASP A 56 2.52 4.23 -7.62
CA ASP A 56 1.49 5.22 -7.31
C ASP A 56 1.53 5.48 -5.80
N GLN A 57 2.33 6.47 -5.39
CA GLN A 57 2.58 6.76 -3.97
C GLN A 57 1.29 7.00 -3.19
N LYS A 58 0.29 7.66 -3.79
CA LYS A 58 -0.98 7.95 -3.09
C LYS A 58 -1.72 6.67 -2.75
N ILE A 59 -1.83 5.75 -3.71
CA ILE A 59 -2.49 4.47 -3.49
C ILE A 59 -1.67 3.58 -2.57
N LEU A 60 -0.34 3.57 -2.72
CA LEU A 60 0.55 2.81 -1.86
C LEU A 60 0.43 3.25 -0.40
N ASP A 61 0.47 4.55 -0.14
CA ASP A 61 0.32 5.09 1.23
C ASP A 61 -1.08 4.82 1.79
N ALA A 62 -2.12 4.89 0.95
CA ALA A 62 -3.47 4.52 1.37
C ALA A 62 -3.58 3.03 1.70
N LEU A 63 -3.03 2.14 0.87
CA LEU A 63 -2.96 0.70 1.13
C LEU A 63 -2.20 0.40 2.43
N TYR A 64 -1.06 1.07 2.63
CA TYR A 64 -0.27 0.93 3.85
C TYR A 64 -1.04 1.36 5.10
N LYS A 65 -1.75 2.49 5.06
CA LYS A 65 -2.61 2.94 6.17
C LYS A 65 -3.74 1.95 6.46
N VAL A 66 -4.40 1.40 5.44
CA VAL A 66 -5.43 0.38 5.64
C VAL A 66 -4.85 -0.88 6.31
N ALA A 67 -3.68 -1.33 5.83
CA ALA A 67 -2.98 -2.47 6.42
C ALA A 67 -2.58 -2.22 7.88
N LEU A 68 -2.10 -1.02 8.20
CA LEU A 68 -1.73 -0.63 9.56
C LEU A 68 -2.95 -0.61 10.50
N LEU A 69 -4.07 -0.06 10.05
CA LEU A 69 -5.33 -0.06 10.82
C LEU A 69 -5.84 -1.49 11.06
N ASN A 70 -5.78 -2.35 10.04
CA ASN A 70 -6.22 -3.74 10.17
C ASN A 70 -5.30 -4.53 11.12
N LYS A 71 -3.98 -4.33 11.06
CA LYS A 71 -3.03 -4.90 12.02
C LYS A 71 -3.39 -4.52 13.46
N LEU A 72 -3.60 -3.23 13.73
CA LEU A 72 -4.00 -2.75 15.05
C LEU A 72 -5.31 -3.39 15.52
N GLN A 73 -6.30 -3.55 14.65
CA GLN A 73 -7.57 -4.19 14.98
C GLN A 73 -7.46 -5.69 15.27
N ILE A 74 -6.51 -6.39 14.67
CA ILE A 74 -6.30 -7.83 14.90
C ILE A 74 -5.48 -8.07 16.18
N GLU A 75 -4.56 -7.15 16.49
CA GLU A 75 -3.65 -7.24 17.63
C GLU A 75 -4.24 -6.65 18.94
N THR A 76 -5.38 -5.95 18.87
CA THR A 76 -6.10 -5.40 20.04
C THR A 76 -7.25 -6.31 20.44
#